data_AF-A0A250V2W8-F1
#
_entry.id   AF-A0A250V2W8-F1
#
_cell.length_a   1.000
_cell.length_b   1.000
_cell.length_c   1.000
_cell.angle_alpha   90.00
_cell.angle_beta   90.00
_cell.angle_gamma   90.00
#
_symmetry.space_group_name_H-M   'P 1'
#
loop_
_entity.id
_entity.type
_entity.pdbx_description
1 polymer ?
#
loop_
_entity_poly.entity_id
_entity_poly.type
_entity_poly.pdbx_seq_one_letter_code
_entity_poly.pdbx_strand_id
1 'polypeptide(L)'
;MKAPGARLWCDPECECHAGRMNIPFLGTWRKKHGPAFGVAVFSDGDHDSEGVAELLSECELLRSQAHQAGVELDDSVASLEALDQLLPRWRDDEESLPWLGNDAGLYLGSVIVRTVPGARWEVWPNGHPAVRLASGREIDVVASGHTWASSGAPELSQLYAEVSEG
;
A
#
# COMPACT_ATOMS: atom_id res chain seq x y z
N MET A 1 28.57 41.67 21.09
CA MET A 1 27.16 41.93 20.76
C MET A 1 26.96 41.91 19.25
N LYS A 2 26.49 40.81 18.67
CA LYS A 2 25.68 40.72 17.44
C LYS A 2 25.13 39.28 17.34
N ALA A 3 23.83 39.17 17.11
CA ALA A 3 23.01 37.96 17.18
C ALA A 3 23.28 36.95 16.03
N PRO A 4 22.86 35.66 16.17
CA PRO A 4 23.05 34.61 15.17
C PRO A 4 22.03 34.73 14.02
N GLY A 5 22.51 34.55 12.78
CA GLY A 5 21.68 34.54 11.58
C GLY A 5 21.21 33.14 11.23
N ALA A 6 19.93 32.86 11.48
CA ALA A 6 19.20 31.77 10.85
C ALA A 6 18.77 32.20 9.43
N ARG A 7 19.03 31.34 8.44
CA ARG A 7 18.43 31.26 7.09
C ARG A 7 18.91 29.91 6.51
N LEU A 8 18.19 29.12 5.73
CA LEU A 8 16.82 29.06 5.22
C LEU A 8 16.77 27.67 4.57
N TRP A 9 15.73 26.88 4.84
CA TRP A 9 15.40 25.71 4.06
C TRP A 9 15.04 26.15 2.64
N CYS A 10 15.63 25.53 1.61
CA CYS A 10 15.12 25.45 0.25
C CYS A 10 16.09 24.59 -0.59
N ASP A 11 15.81 23.29 -0.69
CA ASP A 11 16.18 22.50 -1.88
C ASP A 11 14.92 22.43 -2.76
N PRO A 12 14.89 23.07 -3.94
CA PRO A 12 13.72 23.09 -4.80
C PRO A 12 13.95 22.24 -6.07
N GLU A 13 14.24 20.95 -5.95
CA GLU A 13 14.30 20.03 -7.11
C GLU A 13 13.81 18.61 -6.75
N CYS A 14 12.60 18.52 -6.19
CA CYS A 14 11.76 17.34 -6.41
C CYS A 14 10.79 17.69 -7.54
N GLU A 15 11.27 17.68 -8.77
CA GLU A 15 10.39 17.57 -9.92
C GLU A 15 9.64 16.25 -9.80
N CYS A 16 8.39 16.31 -9.35
CA CYS A 16 7.40 15.25 -9.48
C CYS A 16 7.20 15.01 -10.98
N HIS A 17 8.08 14.20 -11.57
CA HIS A 17 7.84 13.65 -12.89
C HIS A 17 6.62 12.73 -12.77
N ALA A 18 5.45 13.27 -13.09
CA ALA A 18 4.29 12.51 -13.55
C ALA A 18 4.65 11.85 -14.89
N GLY A 19 5.60 10.91 -14.82
CA GLY A 19 6.04 10.07 -15.91
C GLY A 19 5.04 8.94 -16.04
N ARG A 20 4.54 8.73 -17.25
CA ARG A 20 3.75 7.56 -17.63
C ARG A 20 4.54 6.29 -17.28
N MET A 21 4.23 5.64 -16.18
CA MET A 21 4.73 4.31 -15.87
C MET A 21 3.65 3.29 -16.22
N ASN A 22 3.86 2.59 -17.34
CA ASN A 22 3.38 1.23 -17.53
C ASN A 22 3.74 0.47 -16.23
N ILE A 23 2.84 -0.30 -15.61
CA ILE A 23 3.13 -1.01 -14.34
C ILE A 23 3.84 -2.33 -14.70
N PRO A 24 5.18 -2.43 -14.78
CA PRO A 24 5.86 -3.67 -15.16
C PRO A 24 5.66 -4.76 -14.10
N PHE A 25 5.46 -4.41 -12.83
CA PHE A 25 5.47 -5.35 -11.72
C PHE A 25 4.25 -6.29 -11.70
N LEU A 26 3.02 -5.80 -11.91
CA LEU A 26 1.84 -6.67 -12.13
C LEU A 26 2.08 -7.67 -13.27
N GLY A 27 2.83 -7.25 -14.30
CA GLY A 27 3.23 -8.11 -15.40
C GLY A 27 4.30 -9.14 -15.01
N THR A 28 5.21 -8.82 -14.10
CA THR A 28 6.33 -9.69 -13.70
C THR A 28 5.90 -10.66 -12.61
N TRP A 29 5.07 -10.22 -11.67
CA TRP A 29 4.39 -11.03 -10.67
C TRP A 29 3.39 -12.00 -11.33
N ARG A 30 2.54 -11.54 -12.27
CA ARG A 30 1.68 -12.46 -13.08
C ARG A 30 2.48 -13.49 -13.87
N LYS A 31 3.68 -13.15 -14.36
CA LYS A 31 4.56 -14.07 -15.10
C LYS A 31 5.29 -15.05 -14.18
N LYS A 32 5.65 -14.65 -12.96
CA LYS A 32 6.21 -15.55 -11.93
C LYS A 32 5.14 -16.47 -11.33
N HIS A 33 3.86 -16.06 -11.30
CA HIS A 33 2.77 -16.78 -10.63
C HIS A 33 1.59 -17.23 -11.54
N GLY A 34 1.75 -17.34 -12.87
CA GLY A 34 0.75 -18.02 -13.71
C GLY A 34 1.20 -18.29 -15.16
N PRO A 35 0.63 -19.30 -15.87
CA PRO A 35 -0.66 -19.97 -15.61
C PRO A 35 -0.57 -21.51 -15.53
N ALA A 36 -1.26 -22.15 -14.58
CA ALA A 36 -1.64 -23.55 -14.74
C ALA A 36 -2.93 -23.89 -13.97
N PHE A 37 -3.94 -24.28 -14.73
CA PHE A 37 -4.94 -25.25 -14.29
C PHE A 37 -4.22 -26.44 -13.62
N GLY A 38 -4.65 -26.81 -12.42
CA GLY A 38 -4.28 -28.07 -11.80
C GLY A 38 -3.64 -27.91 -10.43
N VAL A 39 -4.41 -28.26 -9.40
CA VAL A 39 -3.99 -28.69 -8.05
C VAL A 39 -2.56 -28.31 -7.69
N ALA A 40 -2.42 -27.16 -7.02
CA ALA A 40 -1.21 -26.82 -6.31
C ALA A 40 -1.57 -26.52 -4.86
N VAL A 41 -1.55 -27.57 -4.04
CA VAL A 41 -1.30 -27.44 -2.61
C VAL A 41 0.16 -26.99 -2.51
N PHE A 42 0.41 -25.74 -2.12
CA PHE A 42 1.74 -25.33 -1.67
C PHE A 42 1.67 -25.03 -0.18
N SER A 43 2.42 -25.84 0.56
CA SER A 43 2.75 -25.67 1.97
C SER A 43 4.04 -24.85 2.08
N ASP A 44 4.15 -24.12 3.18
CA ASP A 44 5.36 -23.59 3.84
C ASP A 44 6.12 -22.42 3.19
N GLY A 45 5.81 -21.19 3.64
CA GLY A 45 6.49 -20.68 4.83
C GLY A 45 7.50 -19.54 4.67
N ASP A 46 7.97 -19.20 3.47
CA ASP A 46 9.07 -18.23 3.32
C ASP A 46 8.96 -17.29 2.10
N HIS A 47 8.16 -17.64 1.09
CA HIS A 47 8.04 -16.87 -0.15
C HIS A 47 7.10 -15.66 -0.09
N ASP A 48 6.28 -15.55 0.97
CA ASP A 48 5.37 -14.41 1.13
C ASP A 48 6.13 -13.12 1.49
N SER A 49 7.18 -13.19 2.32
CA SER A 49 7.88 -12.00 2.81
C SER A 49 8.71 -11.27 1.74
N GLU A 50 9.38 -12.02 0.86
CA GLU A 50 10.19 -11.46 -0.22
C GLU A 50 9.31 -10.86 -1.33
N GLY A 51 8.16 -11.49 -1.62
CA GLY A 51 7.14 -10.92 -2.51
C GLY A 51 6.47 -9.67 -1.95
N VAL A 52 6.25 -9.60 -0.63
CA VAL A 52 5.73 -8.40 0.07
C VAL A 52 6.75 -7.25 0.03
N ALA A 53 8.04 -7.53 0.24
CA ALA A 53 9.09 -6.50 0.21
C ALA A 53 9.26 -5.87 -1.18
N GLU A 54 9.12 -6.67 -2.25
CA GLU A 54 9.09 -6.18 -3.64
C GLU A 54 7.83 -5.34 -3.90
N LEU A 55 6.67 -5.71 -3.33
CA LEU A 55 5.42 -4.92 -3.37
C LEU A 55 5.53 -3.57 -2.64
N LEU A 56 6.18 -3.55 -1.47
CA LEU A 56 6.37 -2.35 -0.65
C LEU A 56 7.34 -1.34 -1.29
N SER A 57 8.21 -1.82 -2.17
CA SER A 57 9.07 -0.97 -3.00
C SER A 57 8.27 -0.21 -4.07
N GLU A 58 7.04 -0.63 -4.40
CA GLU A 58 6.17 0.08 -5.34
C GLU A 58 5.29 1.13 -4.66
N CYS A 59 5.25 1.17 -3.32
CA CYS A 59 4.53 2.20 -2.54
C CYS A 59 5.32 3.52 -2.44
N GLU A 60 6.26 3.80 -3.37
CA GLU A 60 7.16 4.97 -3.26
C GLU A 60 6.39 6.29 -3.24
N LEU A 61 5.30 6.40 -3.99
CA LEU A 61 4.49 7.62 -4.03
C LEU A 61 3.81 7.85 -2.67
N LEU A 62 3.13 6.84 -2.12
CA LEU A 62 2.52 6.92 -0.78
C LEU A 62 3.56 7.24 0.30
N ARG A 63 4.70 6.53 0.31
CA ARG A 63 5.78 6.75 1.29
C ARG A 63 6.38 8.14 1.17
N SER A 64 6.58 8.63 -0.06
CA SER A 64 7.04 10.00 -0.34
C SER A 64 6.07 11.04 0.20
N GLN A 65 4.77 10.91 -0.10
CA GLN A 65 3.75 11.84 0.36
C GLN A 65 3.58 11.82 1.89
N ALA A 66 3.62 10.65 2.51
CA ALA A 66 3.59 10.51 3.97
C ALA A 66 4.81 11.19 4.61
N HIS A 67 6.00 10.96 4.06
CA HIS A 67 7.24 11.58 4.54
C HIS A 67 7.21 13.10 4.39
N GLN A 68 6.69 13.64 3.27
CA GLN A 68 6.48 15.08 3.08
C GLN A 68 5.49 15.67 4.09
N ALA A 69 4.54 14.86 4.58
CA ALA A 69 3.63 15.24 5.65
C ALA A 69 4.20 15.01 7.08
N GLY A 70 5.43 14.51 7.20
CA GLY A 70 6.11 14.25 8.48
C GLY A 70 5.74 12.91 9.12
N VAL A 71 5.18 11.97 8.36
CA VAL A 71 4.81 10.62 8.80
C VAL A 71 5.78 9.61 8.21
N GLU A 72 6.38 8.78 9.06
CA GLU A 72 7.21 7.64 8.66
C GLU A 72 6.35 6.37 8.64
N LEU A 73 6.33 5.67 7.50
CA LEU A 73 5.58 4.43 7.33
C LEU A 73 6.48 3.23 7.61
N ASP A 74 6.25 2.55 8.74
CA ASP A 74 7.03 1.41 9.26
C ASP A 74 6.31 0.05 9.12
N ASP A 75 5.36 0.02 8.20
CA ASP A 75 4.43 -1.08 7.89
C ASP A 75 3.56 -1.52 9.08
N SER A 76 3.50 -0.72 10.16
CA SER A 76 2.74 -1.04 11.37
C SER A 76 1.27 -0.66 11.24
N VAL A 77 0.47 -1.18 12.17
CA VAL A 77 -0.93 -0.77 12.33
C VAL A 77 -1.05 0.72 12.64
N ALA A 78 -0.13 1.27 13.44
CA ALA A 78 -0.11 2.69 13.77
C ALA A 78 0.15 3.58 12.53
N SER A 79 0.90 3.08 11.55
CA SER A 79 1.08 3.78 10.29
C SER A 79 -0.21 3.87 9.46
N LEU A 80 -1.14 2.93 9.58
CA LEU A 80 -2.46 3.03 8.94
C LEU A 80 -3.28 4.18 9.55
N GLU A 81 -3.31 4.27 10.89
CA GLU A 81 -3.98 5.38 11.58
C GLU A 81 -3.38 6.73 11.17
N ALA A 82 -2.05 6.81 11.06
CA ALA A 82 -1.37 8.03 10.62
C ALA A 82 -1.78 8.42 9.20
N LEU A 83 -1.88 7.46 8.26
CA LEU A 83 -2.36 7.70 6.90
C LEU A 83 -3.79 8.24 6.89
N ASP A 84 -4.70 7.66 7.69
CA ASP A 84 -6.08 8.11 7.80
C ASP A 84 -6.19 9.60 8.20
N GLN A 85 -5.24 10.12 9.00
CA GLN A 85 -5.21 11.52 9.42
C GLN A 85 -4.68 12.50 8.35
N LEU A 86 -3.99 12.02 7.31
CA LEU A 86 -3.40 12.88 6.27
C LEU A 86 -4.37 13.25 5.13
N LEU A 87 -5.51 12.57 5.07
CA LEU A 87 -6.48 12.60 3.98
C LEU A 87 -7.04 13.96 3.54
N PRO A 88 -7.22 14.99 4.40
CA PRO A 88 -7.76 16.26 3.94
C PRO A 88 -6.93 16.93 2.84
N ARG A 89 -5.61 16.67 2.79
CA ARG A 89 -4.70 17.34 1.84
C ARG A 89 -4.51 16.58 0.53
N TRP A 90 -4.60 15.25 0.54
CA TRP A 90 -4.30 14.43 -0.64
C TRP A 90 -5.47 14.33 -1.62
N ARG A 91 -6.70 14.55 -1.13
CA ARG A 91 -7.91 14.55 -1.97
C ARG A 91 -8.05 15.75 -2.89
N ASP A 92 -7.28 16.82 -2.67
CA ASP A 92 -7.31 18.01 -3.51
C ASP A 92 -6.61 17.79 -4.88
N ASP A 93 -5.86 16.68 -5.04
CA ASP A 93 -5.19 16.30 -6.28
C ASP A 93 -5.83 15.05 -6.91
N GLU A 94 -6.82 15.30 -7.78
CA GLU A 94 -7.60 14.26 -8.46
C GLU A 94 -6.75 13.41 -9.42
N GLU A 95 -5.64 13.93 -9.96
CA GLU A 95 -4.75 13.18 -10.85
C GLU A 95 -3.96 12.10 -10.10
N SER A 96 -3.67 12.35 -8.81
CA SER A 96 -2.94 11.42 -7.94
C SER A 96 -3.82 10.36 -7.28
N LEU A 97 -5.15 10.57 -7.20
CA LEU A 97 -6.08 9.68 -6.48
C LEU A 97 -6.04 8.20 -6.91
N PRO A 98 -5.96 7.85 -8.21
CA PRO A 98 -5.87 6.45 -8.62
C PRO A 98 -4.58 5.78 -8.12
N TRP A 99 -3.46 6.48 -8.21
CA TRP A 99 -2.16 5.96 -7.78
C TRP A 99 -2.08 5.82 -6.26
N LEU A 100 -2.55 6.86 -5.55
CA LEU A 100 -2.64 6.86 -4.10
C LEU A 100 -3.52 5.71 -3.59
N GLY A 101 -4.67 5.48 -4.24
CA GLY A 101 -5.57 4.40 -3.87
C GLY A 101 -4.95 3.02 -4.05
N ASN A 102 -4.21 2.82 -5.14
CA ASN A 102 -3.48 1.57 -5.35
C ASN A 102 -2.42 1.36 -4.25
N ASP A 103 -1.57 2.36 -4.00
CA ASP A 103 -0.51 2.25 -3.00
C ASP A 103 -1.07 2.06 -1.58
N ALA A 104 -2.13 2.78 -1.23
CA ALA A 104 -2.81 2.63 0.06
C ALA A 104 -3.36 1.21 0.25
N GLY A 105 -3.93 0.63 -0.81
CA GLY A 105 -4.39 -0.75 -0.81
C GLY A 105 -3.25 -1.75 -0.63
N LEU A 106 -2.16 -1.59 -1.37
CA LEU A 106 -0.98 -2.47 -1.27
C LEU A 106 -0.32 -2.37 0.10
N TYR A 107 -0.26 -1.16 0.66
CA TYR A 107 0.24 -0.93 2.00
C TYR A 107 -0.64 -1.63 3.04
N LEU A 108 -1.96 -1.44 3.00
CA LEU A 108 -2.92 -2.14 3.88
C LEU A 108 -2.73 -3.65 3.81
N GLY A 109 -2.68 -4.23 2.60
CA GLY A 109 -2.50 -5.67 2.44
C GLY A 109 -1.18 -6.17 3.03
N SER A 110 -0.12 -5.38 2.94
CA SER A 110 1.18 -5.70 3.54
C SER A 110 1.12 -5.71 5.06
N VAL A 111 0.43 -4.73 5.67
CA VAL A 111 0.19 -4.72 7.13
C VAL A 111 -0.60 -5.96 7.54
N ILE A 112 -1.71 -6.27 6.84
CA ILE A 112 -2.55 -7.44 7.15
C ILE A 112 -1.74 -8.74 7.08
N VAL A 113 -1.03 -9.01 5.98
CA VAL A 113 -0.24 -10.24 5.81
C VAL A 113 0.85 -10.35 6.89
N ARG A 114 1.44 -9.23 7.30
CA ARG A 114 2.49 -9.21 8.33
C ARG A 114 1.95 -9.45 9.74
N THR A 115 0.75 -8.99 10.07
CA THR A 115 0.27 -8.95 11.46
C THR A 115 -0.91 -9.88 11.75
N VAL A 116 -1.67 -10.31 10.74
CA VAL A 116 -2.82 -11.22 10.89
C VAL A 116 -2.40 -12.66 10.59
N PRO A 117 -2.40 -13.57 11.57
CA PRO A 117 -1.94 -14.95 11.37
C PRO A 117 -2.72 -15.68 10.27
N GLY A 118 -2.00 -16.27 9.32
CA GLY A 118 -2.58 -17.04 8.21
C GLY A 118 -3.18 -16.19 7.09
N ALA A 119 -3.07 -14.85 7.15
CA ALA A 119 -3.29 -14.01 6.00
C ALA A 119 -2.15 -14.17 4.98
N ARG A 120 -2.50 -14.23 3.70
CA ARG A 120 -1.54 -14.32 2.60
C ARG A 120 -1.99 -13.53 1.39
N TRP A 121 -1.04 -13.17 0.54
CA TRP A 121 -1.36 -12.58 -0.76
C TRP A 121 -1.98 -13.61 -1.70
N GLU A 122 -2.89 -13.13 -2.52
CA GLU A 122 -3.48 -13.85 -3.63
C GLU A 122 -3.67 -12.92 -4.80
N VAL A 123 -3.67 -13.46 -6.02
CA VAL A 123 -4.11 -12.70 -7.19
C VAL A 123 -5.26 -13.42 -7.84
N TRP A 124 -6.31 -12.66 -8.01
CA TRP A 124 -7.52 -13.10 -8.67
C TRP A 124 -7.30 -13.37 -10.16
N PRO A 125 -8.20 -14.13 -10.81
CA PRO A 125 -8.10 -14.42 -12.24
C PRO A 125 -8.00 -13.17 -13.13
N ASN A 126 -8.58 -12.05 -12.69
CA ASN A 126 -8.50 -10.76 -13.38
C ASN A 126 -7.12 -10.09 -13.26
N GLY A 127 -6.25 -10.56 -12.35
CA GLY A 127 -4.92 -10.01 -12.09
C GLY A 127 -4.87 -9.00 -10.95
N HIS A 128 -5.97 -8.80 -10.22
CA HIS A 128 -5.99 -7.90 -9.08
C HIS A 128 -5.40 -8.57 -7.83
N PRO A 129 -4.55 -7.86 -7.06
CA PRO A 129 -4.05 -8.34 -5.79
C PRO A 129 -5.13 -8.27 -4.72
N ALA A 130 -5.22 -9.36 -3.97
CA ALA A 130 -6.14 -9.54 -2.86
C ALA A 130 -5.41 -10.19 -1.69
N VAL A 131 -5.95 -10.05 -0.48
CA VAL A 131 -5.46 -10.77 0.70
C VAL A 131 -6.48 -11.83 1.07
N ARG A 132 -6.06 -13.10 1.15
CA ARG A 132 -6.89 -14.18 1.67
C ARG A 132 -6.56 -14.44 3.14
N LEU A 133 -7.57 -14.42 3.99
CA LEU A 133 -7.48 -14.73 5.41
C LEU A 133 -7.51 -16.24 5.67
N ALA A 134 -7.13 -16.64 6.89
CA ALA A 134 -7.22 -18.03 7.35
C ALA A 134 -8.66 -18.60 7.29
N SER A 135 -9.67 -17.73 7.48
CA SER A 135 -11.09 -18.06 7.32
C SER A 135 -11.50 -18.36 5.88
N GLY A 136 -10.64 -18.08 4.90
CA GLY A 136 -10.91 -18.19 3.47
C GLY A 136 -11.54 -16.94 2.86
N ARG A 137 -11.93 -15.95 3.68
CA ARG A 137 -12.41 -14.64 3.24
C ARG A 137 -11.30 -13.92 2.45
N GLU A 138 -11.67 -13.31 1.33
CA GLU A 138 -10.76 -12.55 0.46
C GLU A 138 -11.09 -11.06 0.53
N ILE A 139 -10.06 -10.23 0.64
CA ILE A 139 -10.15 -8.77 0.71
C ILE A 139 -9.54 -8.18 -0.56
N ASP A 140 -10.35 -7.43 -1.31
CA ASP A 140 -9.87 -6.61 -2.43
C ASP A 140 -9.21 -5.34 -1.87
N VAL A 141 -7.89 -5.41 -1.66
CA VAL A 141 -7.16 -4.33 -1.02
C VAL A 141 -7.03 -3.10 -1.92
N VAL A 142 -6.98 -3.29 -3.25
CA VAL A 142 -6.89 -2.18 -4.21
C VAL A 142 -8.21 -1.44 -4.29
N ALA A 143 -9.34 -2.15 -4.35
CA ALA A 143 -10.65 -1.51 -4.30
C ALA A 143 -10.88 -0.77 -2.96
N SER A 144 -10.41 -1.36 -1.86
CA SER A 144 -10.47 -0.72 -0.53
C SER A 144 -9.63 0.56 -0.48
N GLY A 145 -8.39 0.51 -1.00
CA GLY A 145 -7.51 1.68 -1.06
C GLY A 145 -8.04 2.79 -1.97
N HIS A 146 -8.63 2.46 -3.12
CA HIS A 146 -9.31 3.46 -3.96
C HIS A 146 -10.52 4.08 -3.29
N THR A 147 -11.32 3.27 -2.59
CA THR A 147 -12.47 3.76 -1.82
C THR A 147 -11.96 4.76 -0.78
N TRP A 148 -10.97 4.35 0.02
CA TRP A 148 -10.31 5.20 1.01
C TRP A 148 -9.73 6.48 0.42
N ALA A 149 -8.99 6.42 -0.70
CA ALA A 149 -8.42 7.61 -1.32
C ALA A 149 -9.50 8.59 -1.78
N SER A 150 -10.63 8.10 -2.30
CA SER A 150 -11.72 8.92 -2.83
C SER A 150 -12.57 9.59 -1.75
N SER A 151 -12.93 8.86 -0.69
CA SER A 151 -13.92 9.29 0.31
C SER A 151 -13.32 9.53 1.70
N GLY A 152 -12.14 8.97 1.96
CA GLY A 152 -11.56 8.82 3.29
C GLY A 152 -12.23 7.78 4.17
N ALA A 153 -13.20 7.02 3.64
CA ALA A 153 -14.00 6.08 4.41
C ALA A 153 -14.41 4.83 3.59
N PRO A 154 -14.34 3.61 4.15
CA PRO A 154 -13.86 3.30 5.50
C PRO A 154 -12.37 3.62 5.67
N GLU A 155 -11.96 3.93 6.90
CA GLU A 155 -10.56 4.15 7.27
C GLU A 155 -9.75 2.86 7.09
N LEU A 156 -8.48 2.97 6.71
CA LEU A 156 -7.61 1.80 6.52
C LEU A 156 -7.40 1.08 7.85
N SER A 157 -7.22 1.83 8.94
CA SER A 157 -7.12 1.30 10.30
C SER A 157 -8.40 0.58 10.74
N GLN A 158 -9.57 1.11 10.39
CA GLN A 158 -10.86 0.46 10.65
C GLN A 158 -10.99 -0.87 9.90
N LEU A 159 -10.66 -0.87 8.60
CA LEU A 159 -10.73 -2.08 7.79
C LEU A 159 -9.74 -3.14 8.29
N TYR A 160 -8.54 -2.73 8.70
CA TYR A 160 -7.59 -3.60 9.37
C TYR A 160 -8.19 -4.22 10.64
N ALA A 161 -8.83 -3.43 11.49
CA ALA A 161 -9.44 -3.93 12.72
C ALA A 161 -10.49 -5.02 12.43
N GLU A 162 -11.42 -4.76 11.49
CA GLU A 162 -12.42 -5.74 11.06
C GLU A 162 -11.80 -7.05 10.53
N VAL A 163 -10.69 -6.92 9.78
CA VAL A 163 -9.97 -8.08 9.25
C VAL A 163 -9.29 -8.87 10.37
N SER A 164 -8.69 -8.19 11.35
CA SER A 164 -7.95 -8.81 12.45
C SER A 164 -8.84 -9.55 13.47
N GLU A 165 -10.13 -9.21 13.52
CA GLU A 165 -11.10 -9.83 14.42
C GLU A 165 -11.75 -11.11 13.87
N GLY A 166 -11.62 -11.41 12.57
CA GLY A 166 -12.37 -12.47 11.86
C GLY A 166 -11.55 -13.64 11.35
#